data_AF-X0W1B4-F1
#
_entry.id   AF-X0W1B4-F1
#
_cell.length_a   1.000
_cell.length_b   1.000
_cell.length_c   1.000
_cell.angle_alpha   90.00
_cell.angle_beta   90.00
_cell.angle_gamma   90.00
#
_symmetry.space_group_name_H-M   'P 1'
#
loop_
_entity.id
_entity.type
_entity.pdbx_description
1 polymer ?
#
loop_
_entity_poly.entity_id
_entity_poly.type
_entity_poly.pdbx_seq_one_letter_code
_entity_poly.pdbx_strand_id
1 'polypeptide(L)'
;MCGIFGLITKKTDVPVAKLIREGLQRLEYRGYDSAGIALVNNGKVEVRKEAGRIADINKDGWFDSMGGTFGVGHTRWATHGPPVAKNSHPHLDSKEKVAVVHNGILENFQQLRKELSDRGHV
;
A
#
# COMPACT_ATOMS: atom_id res chain seq x y z
N MET A 1 3.89 -2.90 14.82
CA MET A 1 4.95 -2.35 13.92
C MET A 1 4.67 -2.84 12.52
N CYS A 2 4.27 -1.99 11.57
CA CYS A 2 3.83 -2.35 10.20
C CYS A 2 4.75 -3.29 9.38
N GLY A 3 4.25 -3.83 8.26
CA GLY A 3 4.97 -4.68 7.31
C GLY A 3 5.03 -4.07 5.89
N ILE A 4 6.16 -4.24 5.19
CA ILE A 4 6.34 -3.86 3.78
C ILE A 4 6.84 -5.09 3.02
N PHE A 5 6.27 -5.32 1.84
CA PHE A 5 6.76 -6.35 0.92
C PHE A 5 6.70 -5.82 -0.52
N GLY A 6 7.77 -6.02 -1.29
CA GLY A 6 7.82 -5.59 -2.70
C GLY A 6 8.38 -6.71 -3.58
N LEU A 7 7.94 -6.73 -4.83
CA LEU A 7 8.39 -7.71 -5.81
C LEU A 7 8.58 -7.04 -7.18
N ILE A 8 9.65 -7.40 -7.87
CA ILE A 8 9.91 -7.02 -9.26
C ILE A 8 10.33 -8.27 -10.04
N THR A 9 9.80 -8.41 -11.24
CA THR A 9 10.15 -9.52 -12.15
C THR A 9 10.13 -9.04 -13.60
N LYS A 10 10.93 -9.69 -14.45
CA LYS A 10 10.88 -9.51 -15.90
C LYS A 10 9.88 -10.44 -16.58
N LYS A 11 9.38 -11.44 -15.85
CA LYS A 11 8.45 -12.44 -16.35
C LYS A 11 7.02 -11.93 -16.27
N THR A 12 6.24 -12.13 -17.33
CA THR A 12 4.84 -11.65 -17.44
C THR A 12 3.81 -12.65 -16.94
N ASP A 13 4.20 -13.90 -16.69
CA ASP A 13 3.35 -15.00 -16.20
C ASP A 13 3.37 -15.16 -14.66
N VAL A 14 4.14 -14.32 -13.96
CA VAL A 14 4.24 -14.37 -12.50
C VAL A 14 3.06 -13.62 -11.87
N PRO A 15 2.31 -14.25 -10.94
CA PRO A 15 1.20 -13.60 -10.25
C PRO A 15 1.71 -12.66 -9.15
N VAL A 16 2.25 -11.50 -9.54
CA VAL A 16 2.94 -10.55 -8.64
C VAL A 16 2.05 -10.12 -7.48
N ALA A 17 0.78 -9.79 -7.74
CA ALA A 17 -0.16 -9.37 -6.70
C ALA A 17 -0.34 -10.44 -5.61
N LYS A 18 -0.51 -11.70 -6.03
CA LYS A 18 -0.65 -12.85 -5.13
C LYS A 18 0.58 -13.06 -4.27
N LEU A 19 1.77 -12.99 -4.87
CA LEU A 19 3.02 -13.15 -4.12
C LEU A 19 3.24 -12.02 -3.11
N ILE A 20 2.89 -10.78 -3.47
CA ILE A 20 2.94 -9.65 -2.54
C ILE A 20 1.94 -9.89 -1.40
N ARG A 21 0.70 -10.27 -1.68
CA ARG A 21 -0.32 -10.60 -0.67
C ARG A 21 0.16 -11.70 0.28
N GLU A 22 0.75 -12.78 -0.23
CA GLU A 22 1.29 -13.87 0.61
C GLU A 22 2.47 -13.41 1.46
N GLY A 23 3.35 -12.56 0.91
CA GLY A 23 4.41 -11.89 1.66
C GLY A 23 3.85 -11.05 2.81
N LEU A 24 2.80 -10.27 2.54
CA LEU A 24 2.12 -9.45 3.54
C LEU A 24 1.41 -10.28 4.61
N GLN A 25 0.79 -11.42 4.25
CA GLN A 25 0.21 -12.35 5.23
C GLN A 25 1.24 -12.82 6.25
N ARG A 26 2.47 -13.13 5.79
CA ARG A 26 3.58 -13.48 6.70
C ARG A 26 4.02 -12.32 7.60
N LEU A 27 3.66 -11.09 7.25
CA LEU A 27 3.93 -9.87 8.03
C LEU A 27 2.70 -9.38 8.79
N GLU A 28 1.62 -10.16 8.91
CA GLU A 28 0.41 -9.69 9.60
C GLU A 28 0.61 -9.59 11.13
N TYR A 29 1.52 -10.38 11.71
CA TYR A 29 1.92 -10.26 13.12
C TYR A 29 2.51 -8.88 13.48
N ARG A 30 2.90 -8.11 12.45
CA ARG A 30 3.47 -6.78 12.55
C ARG A 30 2.38 -5.69 12.52
N GLY A 31 1.30 -5.90 11.76
CA GLY A 31 0.15 -5.00 11.67
C GLY A 31 -0.99 -5.62 10.87
N TYR A 32 -2.23 -5.35 11.27
CA TYR A 32 -3.42 -6.01 10.72
C TYR A 32 -4.66 -5.11 10.67
N ASP A 33 -4.53 -3.81 10.98
CA ASP A 33 -5.67 -2.90 10.99
C ASP A 33 -6.12 -2.52 9.57
N SER A 34 -5.22 -2.62 8.60
CA SER A 34 -5.47 -2.40 7.18
C SER A 34 -4.34 -2.96 6.33
N ALA A 35 -4.62 -3.21 5.05
CA ALA A 35 -3.62 -3.62 4.07
C ALA A 35 -3.87 -2.98 2.70
N GLY A 36 -2.84 -2.95 1.87
CA GLY A 36 -2.96 -2.50 0.49
C GLY A 36 -1.78 -2.91 -0.38
N ILE A 37 -2.01 -2.89 -1.70
CA ILE A 37 -1.04 -3.23 -2.74
C ILE A 37 -1.13 -2.18 -3.85
N ALA A 38 0.04 -1.76 -4.34
CA ALA A 38 0.19 -0.99 -5.56
C ALA A 38 0.99 -1.80 -6.57
N LEU A 39 0.46 -1.97 -7.78
CA LEU A 39 1.17 -2.54 -8.92
C LEU A 39 1.31 -1.51 -10.03
N VAL A 40 2.33 -1.68 -10.87
CA VAL A 40 2.46 -0.91 -12.11
C VAL A 40 2.14 -1.81 -13.30
N ASN A 41 1.19 -1.35 -14.11
CA ASN A 41 0.75 -2.01 -15.32
C ASN A 41 0.63 -0.98 -16.45
N ASN A 42 1.31 -1.22 -17.58
CA ASN A 42 1.28 -0.34 -18.75
C ASN A 42 1.53 1.15 -18.42
N GLY A 43 2.48 1.42 -17.51
CA GLY A 43 2.84 2.77 -17.09
C GLY A 43 1.82 3.45 -16.15
N LYS A 44 0.78 2.74 -15.70
CA LYS A 44 -0.19 3.24 -14.72
C LYS A 44 -0.02 2.53 -13.38
N VAL A 45 -0.19 3.28 -12.29
CA VAL A 45 -0.20 2.74 -10.93
C VAL A 45 -1.62 2.33 -10.60
N GLU A 46 -1.84 1.06 -10.30
CA GLU A 46 -3.09 0.56 -9.75
C GLU A 46 -2.92 0.34 -8.24
N VAL A 47 -3.78 0.93 -7.41
CA VAL A 47 -3.76 0.77 -5.95
C VAL A 47 -5.08 0.16 -5.49
N ARG A 48 -4.98 -0.92 -4.72
CA ARG A 48 -6.11 -1.47 -3.93
C ARG A 48 -5.71 -1.45 -2.46
N LYS A 49 -6.59 -0.97 -1.60
CA LYS A 49 -6.35 -0.90 -0.16
C LYS A 49 -7.66 -0.80 0.61
N GLU A 50 -7.71 -1.45 1.77
CA GLU A 50 -8.90 -1.49 2.61
C GLU A 50 -8.52 -1.65 4.10
N ALA A 51 -9.46 -1.34 4.98
CA ALA A 51 -9.38 -1.64 6.41
C ALA A 51 -9.65 -3.12 6.71
N GLY A 52 -9.02 -3.62 7.77
CA GLY A 52 -9.14 -5.00 8.22
C GLY A 52 -7.95 -5.89 7.85
N ARG A 53 -8.11 -7.18 8.17
CA ARG A 53 -7.08 -8.20 7.97
C ARG A 53 -6.95 -8.54 6.50
N ILE A 54 -5.73 -8.86 6.07
CA ILE A 54 -5.47 -9.07 4.63
C ILE A 54 -6.25 -10.27 4.07
N ALA A 55 -6.50 -11.30 4.89
CA ALA A 55 -7.31 -12.44 4.52
C ALA A 55 -8.78 -12.04 4.27
N ASP A 56 -9.33 -11.15 5.08
CA ASP A 56 -10.70 -10.66 4.94
C ASP A 56 -10.85 -9.78 3.69
N ILE A 57 -9.87 -8.90 3.46
CA ILE A 57 -9.84 -8.01 2.29
C ILE A 57 -9.75 -8.80 0.98
N ASN A 58 -9.04 -9.95 0.97
CA ASN A 58 -8.82 -10.75 -0.23
C ASN A 58 -9.76 -11.97 -0.36
N LYS A 59 -10.88 -12.04 0.37
CA LYS A 59 -11.79 -13.20 0.34
C LYS A 59 -12.17 -13.63 -1.08
N ASP A 60 -12.41 -12.67 -1.96
CA ASP A 60 -12.85 -12.89 -3.34
C ASP A 60 -11.71 -12.76 -4.36
N GLY A 61 -10.44 -12.87 -3.94
CA GLY A 61 -9.28 -12.67 -4.82
C GLY A 61 -9.11 -11.22 -5.29
N TRP A 62 -9.57 -10.25 -4.49
CA TRP A 62 -9.54 -8.83 -4.86
C TRP A 62 -8.12 -8.29 -5.06
N PHE A 63 -7.11 -8.71 -4.30
CA PHE A 63 -5.72 -8.40 -4.64
C PHE A 63 -5.21 -9.27 -5.77
N ASP A 64 -5.53 -10.57 -5.73
CA ASP A 64 -4.97 -11.55 -6.66
C ASP A 64 -5.38 -11.31 -8.14
N SER A 65 -6.45 -10.54 -8.38
CA SER A 65 -6.88 -10.10 -9.71
C SER A 65 -6.14 -8.88 -10.27
N MET A 66 -5.21 -8.28 -9.51
CA MET A 66 -4.36 -7.19 -10.02
C MET A 66 -3.27 -7.71 -10.97
N GLY A 67 -3.00 -6.97 -12.03
CA GLY A 67 -1.94 -7.28 -13.00
C GLY A 67 -0.74 -6.33 -12.88
N GLY A 68 0.46 -6.82 -13.20
CA GLY A 68 1.69 -6.03 -13.22
C GLY A 68 2.94 -6.87 -13.05
N THR A 69 4.10 -6.36 -13.47
CA THR A 69 5.39 -7.06 -13.33
C THR A 69 6.19 -6.61 -12.12
N PHE A 70 5.74 -5.55 -11.43
CA PHE A 70 6.32 -5.10 -10.18
C PHE A 70 5.32 -4.30 -9.34
N GLY A 71 5.60 -4.24 -8.04
CA GLY A 71 4.82 -3.46 -7.10
C GLY A 71 5.25 -3.61 -5.66
N VAL A 72 4.47 -2.99 -4.78
CA VAL A 72 4.72 -2.94 -3.34
C VAL A 72 3.41 -3.07 -2.58
N GLY A 73 3.47 -3.70 -1.41
CA GLY A 73 2.34 -3.83 -0.50
C GLY A 73 2.72 -3.45 0.92
N HIS A 74 1.69 -3.20 1.73
CA HIS A 74 1.83 -2.79 3.12
C HIS A 74 0.76 -3.43 4.01
N THR A 75 1.15 -3.80 5.22
CA THR A 75 0.24 -4.05 6.34
C THR A 75 0.46 -3.00 7.42
N ARG A 76 -0.63 -2.39 7.90
CA ARG A 76 -0.59 -1.22 8.77
C ARG A 76 -1.05 -1.56 10.18
N TRP A 77 -0.28 -1.09 11.14
CA TRP A 77 -0.70 -0.89 12.54
C TRP A 77 -0.99 0.60 12.73
N ALA A 78 -2.24 0.96 13.01
CA ALA A 78 -2.67 2.35 13.07
C ALA A 78 -2.15 3.04 14.35
N THR A 79 -1.18 3.96 14.20
CA THR A 79 -0.72 4.83 15.30
C THR A 79 -1.30 6.25 15.20
N HIS A 80 -1.53 6.74 13.98
CA HIS A 80 -2.11 8.05 13.70
C HIS A 80 -3.34 7.91 12.79
N GLY A 81 -4.49 8.38 13.25
CA GLY A 81 -5.75 8.32 12.51
C GLY A 81 -6.38 6.93 12.44
N PRO A 82 -7.70 6.85 12.17
CA PRO A 82 -8.44 5.60 12.21
C PRO A 82 -7.99 4.61 11.12
N PRO A 83 -8.23 3.30 11.31
CA PRO A 83 -7.98 2.28 10.30
C PRO A 83 -9.08 2.29 9.24
N VAL A 84 -8.92 3.15 8.24
CA VAL A 84 -9.82 3.30 7.09
C VAL A 84 -9.01 3.26 5.81
N ALA A 85 -9.61 2.80 4.69
CA ALA A 85 -8.94 2.68 3.39
C ALA A 85 -8.11 3.93 3.00
N LYS A 86 -8.62 5.14 3.28
CA LYS A 86 -7.92 6.41 3.01
C LYS A 86 -6.55 6.50 3.71
N ASN A 87 -6.48 6.03 4.95
CA ASN A 87 -5.27 6.06 5.78
C ASN A 87 -4.39 4.82 5.58
N SER A 88 -4.90 3.79 4.92
CA SER A 88 -4.12 2.62 4.52
C SER A 88 -3.07 3.02 3.50
N HIS A 89 -1.92 2.36 3.56
CA HIS A 89 -0.91 2.45 2.50
C HIS A 89 -1.25 1.45 1.39
N PRO A 90 -0.74 1.63 0.16
CA PRO A 90 0.10 2.72 -0.33
C PRO A 90 -0.59 4.09 -0.44
N HIS A 91 0.19 5.17 -0.32
CA HIS A 91 -0.24 6.54 -0.60
C HIS A 91 0.23 6.97 -1.98
N LEU A 92 -0.63 7.63 -2.75
CA LEU A 92 -0.32 8.18 -4.05
C LEU A 92 0.12 9.64 -3.93
N ASP A 93 0.97 10.09 -4.85
CA ASP A 93 1.19 11.52 -5.07
C ASP A 93 -0.04 12.17 -5.73
N SER A 94 -0.06 13.51 -5.81
CA SER A 94 -1.19 14.26 -6.36
C SER A 94 -1.48 13.98 -7.84
N LYS A 95 -0.55 13.35 -8.57
CA LYS A 95 -0.71 12.98 -9.99
C LYS A 95 -0.89 11.47 -10.20
N GLU A 96 -0.98 10.69 -9.12
CA GLU A 96 -1.15 9.24 -9.13
C GLU A 96 -0.08 8.49 -9.96
N LYS A 97 1.14 9.05 -10.01
CA LYS A 97 2.30 8.48 -10.71
C LYS A 97 3.23 7.70 -9.79
N VAL A 98 3.19 7.98 -8.50
CA VAL A 98 4.07 7.38 -7.50
C VAL A 98 3.24 6.85 -6.35
N ALA A 99 3.44 5.58 -5.99
CA ALA A 99 2.91 4.97 -4.78
C ALA A 99 4.03 4.80 -3.74
N VAL A 100 3.77 5.21 -2.51
CA VAL A 100 4.72 5.13 -1.39
C VAL A 100 4.11 4.33 -0.24
N VAL A 101 4.93 3.48 0.37
CA VAL A 101 4.67 2.80 1.64
C VAL A 101 5.72 3.23 2.65
N HIS A 102 5.35 3.29 3.93
CA HIS A 102 6.24 3.76 4.98
C HIS A 102 6.02 2.97 6.28
N ASN A 103 7.13 2.64 6.94
CA ASN A 103 7.17 2.10 8.30
C ASN A 103 8.01 3.05 9.16
N GLY A 104 7.35 3.81 10.04
CA GLY A 104 8.00 4.81 10.86
C GLY A 104 7.04 5.94 11.22
N ILE A 105 7.58 7.01 11.78
CA ILE A 105 6.83 8.22 12.12
C ILE A 105 7.58 9.41 11.48
N LEU A 106 6.85 10.27 10.78
CA LEU A 106 7.37 11.56 10.33
C LEU A 106 7.08 12.58 11.42
N GLU A 107 8.06 12.86 12.28
CA GLU A 107 7.86 13.70 13.48
C GLU A 107 7.44 15.13 13.14
N ASN A 108 7.88 15.65 11.99
CA ASN A 108 7.56 16.98 11.49
C ASN A 108 6.41 17.01 10.46
N PHE A 109 5.53 15.97 10.43
CA PHE A 109 4.48 15.88 9.40
C PHE A 109 3.53 17.09 9.38
N GLN A 110 3.26 17.71 10.53
CA GLN A 110 2.37 18.89 10.59
C GLN A 110 2.98 20.10 9.87
N GLN A 111 4.29 20.33 10.06
CA GLN A 111 5.01 21.37 9.35
C GLN A 111 5.02 21.09 7.85
N LEU A 112 5.42 19.88 7.44
CA LEU A 112 5.45 19.49 6.03
C LEU A 112 4.07 19.61 5.37
N ARG A 113 3.01 19.19 6.07
CA ARG A 113 1.63 19.31 5.57
C ARG A 113 1.27 20.77 5.34
N LYS A 114 1.60 21.66 6.28
CA LYS A 114 1.34 23.09 6.12
C LYS A 114 2.09 23.67 4.92
N GLU A 115 3.39 23.43 4.82
CA GLU A 115 4.23 23.92 3.71
C GLU A 115 3.73 23.43 2.34
N LEU A 116 3.30 22.16 2.26
CA LEU A 116 2.76 21.59 1.03
C LEU A 116 1.38 22.15 0.70
N SER A 117 0.50 22.33 1.69
CA SER A 117 -0.81 22.96 1.50
C SER A 117 -0.71 24.41 1.07
N ASP A 118 0.22 25.19 1.63
CA ASP A 118 0.50 26.57 1.22
C ASP A 118 0.96 26.66 -0.25
N ARG A 119 1.55 25.57 -0.77
CA ARG A 119 1.95 25.43 -2.18
C ARG A 119 0.85 24.83 -3.08
N GLY A 120 -0.35 24.58 -2.55
CA GLY A 120 -1.49 24.04 -3.29
C GLY A 120 -1.52 22.52 -3.42
N HIS A 121 -0.74 21.78 -2.63
CA HIS A 121 -0.82 20.32 -2.55
C HIS A 121 -1.83 19.86 -1.49
N VAL A 122 -2.53 18.76 -1.77
CA VAL A 122 -3.59 18.19 -0.92
C VAL A 122 -3.24 16.79 -0.47
#